data_AF-A0A958KNY0-F1
#
_entry.id   AF-A0A958KNY0-F1
#
_cell.length_a   1.000
_cell.length_b   1.000
_cell.length_c   1.000
_cell.angle_alpha   90.00
_cell.angle_beta   90.00
_cell.angle_gamma   90.00
#
_symmetry.space_group_name_H-M   'P 1'
#
loop_
_entity.id
_entity.type
_entity.pdbx_description
1 polymer ?
#
loop_
_entity_poly.entity_id
_entity_poly.type
_entity_poly.pdbx_seq_one_letter_code
_entity_poly.pdbx_strand_id
1 'polypeptide(L)' 'MSKQQPEVVIIGAGILGISLAYHLARRGRTVVVLERESTYGAHASGKTAGMFRQLYRNPQLTEWAKRSRES' A
#
# COMPACT_ATOMS: atom_id res chain seq x y z
N MET A 1 1.38 -28.28 -4.42
CA MET A 1 0.44 -27.15 -4.25
C MET A 1 -0.20 -26.85 -5.59
N SER A 2 -1.53 -26.95 -5.72
CA SER A 2 -2.21 -26.46 -6.94
C SER A 2 -2.07 -24.94 -6.99
N LYS A 3 -1.60 -24.40 -8.12
CA LYS A 3 -1.50 -22.95 -8.32
C LYS A 3 -2.91 -22.40 -8.51
N GLN A 4 -3.48 -21.85 -7.44
CA GLN A 4 -4.66 -21.00 -7.55
C GLN A 4 -4.24 -19.67 -8.20
N GLN A 5 -4.98 -19.22 -9.22
CA GLN A 5 -4.73 -17.93 -9.83
C GLN A 5 -5.23 -16.82 -8.90
N PRO A 6 -4.41 -15.80 -8.59
CA PRO A 6 -4.89 -14.67 -7.79
C PRO A 6 -5.89 -13.84 -8.58
N GLU A 7 -6.89 -13.28 -7.90
CA GLU A 7 -7.83 -12.33 -8.49
C GLU A 7 -7.14 -11.00 -8.84
N VAL A 8 -6.12 -10.62 -8.08
CA VAL A 8 -5.41 -9.35 -8.26
C VAL A 8 -3.89 -9.56 -8.16
N VAL A 9 -3.17 -8.98 -9.12
CA VAL A 9 -1.70 -8.87 -9.09
C VAL A 9 -1.33 -7.41 -8.87
N ILE A 10 -0.49 -7.14 -7.88
CA ILE A 10 0.03 -5.82 -7.54
C ILE A 10 1.52 -5.78 -7.85
N ILE A 11 1.96 -4.74 -8.57
CA ILE A 11 3.36 -4.54 -8.91
C ILE A 11 3.96 -3.47 -7.97
N GLY A 12 4.96 -3.88 -7.19
CA GLY A 12 5.67 -3.08 -6.20
C GLY A 12 5.20 -3.32 -4.76
N ALA A 13 6.12 -3.71 -3.88
CA ALA A 13 5.94 -3.84 -2.43
C ALA A 13 6.38 -2.57 -1.68
N GLY A 14 6.02 -1.41 -2.21
CA GLY A 14 6.06 -0.14 -1.49
C GLY A 14 4.85 0.04 -0.57
N ILE A 15 4.79 1.17 0.16
CA ILE A 15 3.72 1.46 1.14
C ILE A 15 2.33 1.40 0.50
N LEU A 16 2.17 1.91 -0.72
CA LEU A 16 0.89 1.89 -1.43
C LEU A 16 0.50 0.47 -1.88
N GLY A 17 1.46 -0.30 -2.41
CA GLY A 17 1.20 -1.66 -2.88
C GLY A 17 0.83 -2.60 -1.73
N ILE A 18 1.55 -2.53 -0.61
CA ILE A 18 1.24 -3.33 0.58
C ILE A 18 -0.06 -2.87 1.24
N SER A 19 -0.33 -1.57 1.33
CA SER A 19 -1.60 -1.05 1.84
C SER A 19 -2.78 -1.57 1.00
N LEU A 20 -2.67 -1.51 -0.33
CA LEU A 20 -3.69 -2.05 -1.22
C LEU A 20 -3.88 -3.57 -1.04
N ALA A 21 -2.78 -4.32 -0.99
CA ALA A 21 -2.81 -5.77 -0.77
C ALA A 21 -3.52 -6.13 0.54
N TYR A 22 -3.18 -5.43 1.62
CA TYR A 22 -3.79 -5.60 2.94
C TYR A 22 -5.31 -5.36 2.91
N HIS A 23 -5.75 -4.25 2.31
CA HIS A 23 -7.16 -3.89 2.22
C HIS A 23 -7.97 -4.80 1.29
N LEU A 24 -7.36 -5.37 0.25
CA LEU A 24 -7.99 -6.36 -0.62
C LEU A 24 -8.09 -7.73 0.06
N ALA A 25 -7.02 -8.17 0.72
CA ALA A 25 -7.02 -9.41 1.49
C ALA A 25 -8.05 -9.38 2.63
N ARG A 26 -8.18 -8.25 3.34
CA ARG A 26 -9.25 -8.04 4.35
C ARG A 26 -10.67 -8.12 3.78
N ARG A 27 -10.84 -7.90 2.47
CA ARG A 27 -12.12 -8.06 1.75
C ARG A 27 -12.28 -9.46 1.13
N GLY A 28 -11.43 -10.41 1.50
CA GLY A 28 -11.50 -11.79 1.05
C GLY A 28 -10.96 -12.03 -0.36
N ARG A 29 -10.21 -11.07 -0.93
CA ARG A 29 -9.60 -11.23 -2.26
C ARG A 29 -8.27 -11.96 -2.18
N THR A 30 -8.00 -12.81 -3.15
CA THR A 30 -6.68 -13.42 -3.34
C THR A 30 -5.77 -12.44 -4.09
N VAL A 31 -4.62 -12.14 -3.50
CA VAL A 31 -3.71 -11.10 -4.00
C VAL A 31 -2.29 -11.64 -4.06
N VAL A 32 -1.57 -11.33 -5.13
CA VAL A 32 -0.12 -11.53 -5.24
C VAL A 32 0.55 -10.18 -5.43
N VAL A 33 1.60 -9.92 -4.66
CA VAL A 33 2.45 -8.75 -4.81
C VAL A 33 3.78 -9.18 -5.41
N LEU A 34 4.20 -8.52 -6.48
CA LEU A 34 5.49 -8.72 -7.12
C LEU A 34 6.40 -7.53 -6.81
N GLU A 35 7.56 -7.79 -6.21
CA GLU A 35 8.59 -6.78 -5.96
C GLU A 35 9.84 -7.13 -6.77
N ARG A 36 10.47 -6.09 -7.35
CA ARG A 36 11.70 -6.23 -8.13
C ARG A 36 12.89 -6.43 -7.21
N GLU A 37 12.91 -5.72 -6.09
CA GLU A 37 14.02 -5.76 -5.13
C GLU A 37 13.97 -6.97 -4.21
N SER A 38 15.11 -7.32 -3.62
CA SER A 38 15.21 -8.41 -2.64
C SER A 38 14.57 -8.07 -1.28
N THR A 39 14.29 -6.78 -1.02
CA THR A 39 13.66 -6.28 0.20
C THR A 39 12.50 -5.36 -0.11
N TYR A 40 11.52 -5.29 0.79
CA TYR A 40 10.36 -4.43 0.64
C TYR A 40 10.70 -2.97 0.95
N GLY A 41 10.01 -2.03 0.31
CA GLY A 41 10.16 -0.61 0.59
C GLY A 41 11.56 -0.02 0.29
N ALA A 42 12.43 -0.69 -0.46
CA ALA A 42 13.82 -0.27 -0.71
C ALA A 42 13.97 1.14 -1.36
N HIS A 43 12.90 1.68 -1.92
CA HIS A 43 12.86 2.99 -2.58
C HIS A 43 12.19 4.07 -1.70
N ALA A 44 11.30 4.88 -2.28
CA ALA A 44 10.69 6.03 -1.62
C ALA A 44 10.09 5.67 -0.26
N SER A 45 9.37 4.54 -0.15
CA SER A 45 8.67 4.15 1.07
C SER A 45 9.58 3.92 2.28
N GLY A 46 10.73 3.27 2.11
CA GLY A 46 11.69 3.00 3.18
C GLY A 46 12.69 4.13 3.42
N LYS A 47 12.76 5.11 2.51
CA LYS A 47 13.65 6.28 2.63
C LYS A 47 12.94 7.55 3.12
N THR A 48 11.66 7.46 3.49
CA THR A 48 10.95 8.60 4.11
C THR A 48 11.38 8.75 5.58
N ALA A 49 11.20 9.95 6.14
CA ALA A 49 11.35 10.19 7.58
C ALA A 49 10.19 9.60 8.43
N GLY A 50 9.23 8.89 7.82
CA GLY A 50 8.07 8.34 8.52
C GLY A 50 7.06 9.39 9.02
N MET A 51 7.17 10.65 8.56
CA MET A 51 6.30 11.72 9.03
C MET A 51 4.88 11.60 8.46
N PHE A 52 3.88 11.67 9.34
CA PHE A 52 2.48 11.74 8.98
C PHE A 52 1.94 13.15 9.26
N ARG A 53 1.37 13.79 8.23
CA ARG A 53 0.75 15.12 8.33
C ARG A 53 -0.69 15.04 7.87
N GLN A 54 -1.56 15.80 8.54
CA GLN A 54 -2.98 15.88 8.19
C GLN A 54 -3.37 17.21 7.54
N LEU A 55 -2.54 18.25 7.64
CA LEU A 55 -2.83 19.56 7.10
C LEU A 55 -1.97 19.86 5.86
N TYR A 56 -2.63 20.07 4.74
CA TYR A 56 -2.02 20.44 3.46
C TYR A 56 -2.72 21.69 2.90
N ARG A 57 -2.01 22.43 2.04
CA ARG A 57 -2.61 23.57 1.31
C ARG A 57 -3.78 23.14 0.43
N ASN A 58 -3.72 21.92 -0.10
CA ASN A 58 -4.78 21.31 -0.87
C ASN A 58 -5.82 20.68 0.09
N PRO A 59 -7.10 21.10 0.03
CA PRO A 59 -8.15 20.57 0.90
C PRO A 59 -8.42 19.08 0.71
N GLN A 60 -8.35 18.57 -0.52
CA GLN A 60 -8.55 17.14 -0.81
C GLN A 60 -7.46 16.28 -0.15
N LEU A 61 -6.19 16.73 -0.17
CA LEU A 61 -5.10 16.01 0.50
C LEU A 61 -5.25 16.01 2.03
N THR A 62 -5.74 17.13 2.60
CA THR A 62 -6.09 17.21 4.03
C THR A 62 -7.16 16.19 4.39
N GLU A 63 -8.22 16.11 3.58
CA GLU A 63 -9.31 15.16 3.80
C GLU A 63 -8.85 13.71 3.71
N TRP A 64 -8.09 13.35 2.67
CA TRP A 64 -7.56 11.98 2.53
C TRP A 64 -6.61 11.61 3.66
N ALA A 65 -5.74 12.52 4.09
CA ALA A 65 -4.83 12.27 5.21
C ALA A 65 -5.58 12.05 6.53
N LYS A 66 -6.66 12.80 6.79
CA LYS A 66 -7.51 12.57 7.96
C LYS A 66 -8.17 11.18 7.92
N ARG A 67 -8.76 10.81 6.78
CA ARG A 67 -9.40 9.49 6.58
C ARG A 67 -8.41 8.33 6.76
N SER A 68 -7.17 8.49 6.28
CA SER A 68 -6.14 7.46 6.40
C SER A 68 -5.75 7.15 7.85
N ARG A 69 -6.05 8.02 8.83
CA ARG A 69 -5.84 7.71 10.25
C ARG A 69 -6.85 6.66 10.77
N GLU A 70 -8.01 6.59 10.15
CA GLU A 70 -9.18 5.86 10.65
C GLU A 70 -9.37 4.50 9.94
N SER A 71 -8.51 4.17 8.96
CA SER A 71 -8.59 2.97 8.10
C SER A 71 -7.95 1.72 8.68
#